data_AF-A0A1E7FXW8-F1
#
_entry.id   AF-A0A1E7FXW8-F1
#
_cell.length_a   1.000
_cell.length_b   1.000
_cell.length_c   1.000
_cell.angle_alpha   90.00
_cell.angle_beta   90.00
_cell.angle_gamma   90.00
#
_symmetry.space_group_name_H-M   'P 1'
#
loop_
_entity.id
_entity.type
_entity.pdbx_description
1 polymer ?
#
loop_
_entity_poly.entity_id
_entity_poly.type
_entity_poly.pdbx_seq_one_letter_code
_entity_poly.pdbx_strand_id
1 'polypeptide(L)'
;MAMSRVVMWLWPPETTNVNGVIIDENGDIVDDDDDIDGSYTYSKENVEARVRRNRLLLSCGAAAGVSAGFNAPLAGVFFALEVVQAALPSLTVSTVPSTPALASSTNLIELRQESLFAEPSSITAILIASVVSGLVARILLGNYLALAVTTYEIKTPLLELPLYLMLGALSGLVAVAFSQSAKLTKRVFDGECGPAPVKTAFGSLPRSARPVIGALTCGIVGSFYPQVLFFGYDTLNGLLGNNSIPTITLLILLAAKIFTTAVAAGSGLVGGTFAPSLFLGGMCGASFHNIVQFLFTSFDVTAVGGFWALSDVPAYAMVGAASTLAALFGAPLTASLLLFELTRNYDILIPLLASAGVGSLVSDIVESKIENRNHEK
;
A
#
# COMPACT_ATOMS: atom_id res chain seq x y z
N MET A 1 5.90 7.90 -5.69
CA MET A 1 6.90 9.00 -5.62
C MET A 1 7.91 8.85 -4.49
N ALA A 2 7.54 8.42 -3.27
CA ALA A 2 8.52 8.17 -2.21
C ALA A 2 9.45 6.97 -2.51
N MET A 3 8.93 5.90 -3.12
CA MET A 3 9.76 4.75 -3.51
C MET A 3 10.80 5.08 -4.61
N SER A 4 10.51 5.96 -5.57
CA SER A 4 11.48 6.25 -6.64
C SER A 4 12.73 6.98 -6.13
N ARG A 5 12.64 7.73 -5.03
CA ARG A 5 13.80 8.41 -4.42
C ARG A 5 14.64 7.49 -3.55
N VAL A 6 14.04 6.48 -2.92
CA VAL A 6 14.76 5.43 -2.18
C VAL A 6 15.51 4.50 -3.13
N VAL A 7 14.90 4.17 -4.28
CA VAL A 7 15.53 3.35 -5.34
C VAL A 7 16.80 4.00 -5.88
N MET A 8 16.82 5.33 -6.01
CA MET A 8 17.97 6.09 -6.55
C MET A 8 19.20 6.09 -5.62
N TRP A 9 19.03 5.91 -4.31
CA TRP A 9 20.13 5.85 -3.33
C TRP A 9 20.68 4.43 -3.11
N LEU A 10 19.89 3.39 -3.42
CA LEU A 10 20.29 1.99 -3.27
C LEU A 10 21.00 1.42 -4.52
N TRP A 11 20.97 2.16 -5.62
CA TRP A 11 21.51 1.76 -6.91
C TRP A 11 22.88 2.42 -7.15
N PRO A 12 23.87 1.72 -7.72
CA PRO A 12 25.03 2.43 -8.26
C PRO A 12 24.55 3.42 -9.35
N PRO A 13 25.17 4.61 -9.49
CA PRO A 13 24.77 5.55 -10.54
C PRO A 13 24.74 4.85 -11.90
N GLU A 14 23.81 5.25 -12.78
CA GLU A 14 23.59 4.71 -14.14
C GLU A 14 24.85 4.67 -15.02
N THR A 15 25.98 5.21 -14.55
CA THR A 15 27.29 5.25 -15.18
C THR A 15 28.20 4.05 -14.89
N THR A 16 27.81 3.09 -14.04
CA THR A 16 28.66 1.89 -13.81
C THR A 16 28.54 0.87 -14.95
N ASN A 17 29.38 1.04 -15.97
CA ASN A 17 29.72 0.01 -16.94
C ASN A 17 30.50 -1.13 -16.24
N VAL A 18 30.13 -2.38 -16.52
CA VAL A 18 30.79 -3.61 -16.00
C VAL A 18 32.26 -3.70 -16.44
N ASN A 19 32.64 -2.96 -17.48
CA ASN A 19 33.99 -2.93 -18.02
C ASN A 19 34.82 -1.71 -17.57
N GLY A 20 34.31 -0.85 -16.67
CA GLY A 20 35.09 0.29 -16.15
C GLY A 20 35.45 1.38 -17.18
N VAL A 21 34.81 1.40 -18.35
CA VAL A 21 35.05 2.44 -19.37
C VAL A 21 34.20 3.66 -19.06
N ILE A 22 34.86 4.80 -18.82
CA ILE A 22 34.25 6.12 -18.70
C ILE A 22 33.94 6.60 -20.12
N ILE A 23 32.69 6.97 -20.37
CA ILE A 23 32.20 7.51 -21.64
C ILE A 23 31.87 8.98 -21.40
N ASP A 24 32.35 9.88 -22.27
CA ASP A 24 32.04 11.30 -22.18
C ASP A 24 30.58 11.61 -22.60
N GLU A 25 30.17 12.88 -22.53
CA GLU A 25 28.82 13.32 -22.92
C GLU A 25 28.48 13.08 -24.41
N ASN A 26 29.49 12.76 -25.24
CA ASN A 26 29.37 12.47 -26.66
C ASN A 26 29.38 10.96 -26.98
N GLY A 27 29.64 10.11 -25.99
CA GLY A 27 29.66 8.65 -26.15
C GLY A 27 31.01 8.09 -26.61
N ASP A 28 32.09 8.87 -26.52
CA ASP A 28 33.45 8.41 -26.85
C ASP A 28 34.17 7.79 -25.65
N ILE A 29 34.98 6.76 -25.91
CA ILE A 29 35.83 6.11 -24.90
C ILE A 29 36.96 7.08 -24.53
N VAL A 30 37.03 7.47 -23.25
CA VAL A 30 38.16 8.25 -22.74
C VAL A 30 39.27 7.28 -22.36
N ASP A 31 40.29 7.15 -23.20
CA ASP A 31 41.55 6.48 -22.85
C ASP A 31 42.37 7.43 -21.96
N ASP A 32 42.24 7.29 -20.64
CA ASP A 32 43.04 8.05 -19.66
C ASP A 32 44.45 7.45 -19.55
N ASP A 33 45.38 7.99 -20.32
CA ASP A 33 46.83 7.69 -20.24
C ASP A 33 47.56 8.49 -19.13
N ASP A 34 46.83 9.18 -18.23
CA ASP A 34 47.43 9.94 -17.13
C ASP A 34 46.77 9.61 -15.77
N ASP A 35 47.62 9.24 -14.81
CA ASP A 35 47.38 8.98 -13.40
C ASP A 35 46.19 9.73 -12.75
N ILE A 36 45.01 9.09 -12.70
CA ILE A 36 43.95 9.42 -11.73
C ILE A 36 43.55 8.15 -10.97
N ASP A 37 43.87 8.17 -9.68
CA ASP A 37 43.67 7.17 -8.63
C ASP A 37 42.18 6.88 -8.29
N GLY A 38 41.33 6.62 -9.29
CA GLY A 38 39.86 6.59 -9.09
C GLY A 38 39.01 5.63 -9.93
N SER A 39 39.59 4.84 -10.85
CA SER A 39 38.81 3.89 -11.66
C SER A 39 38.55 2.58 -10.90
N TYR A 40 37.38 2.42 -10.31
CA TYR A 40 36.96 1.16 -9.67
C TYR A 40 36.36 0.20 -10.73
N THR A 41 37.16 -0.75 -11.20
CA THR A 41 36.66 -1.86 -12.03
C THR A 41 35.81 -2.80 -11.17
N TYR A 42 34.49 -2.79 -11.35
CA TYR A 42 33.60 -3.73 -10.66
C TYR A 42 33.39 -4.99 -11.50
N SER A 43 33.82 -6.15 -10.99
CA SER A 43 33.43 -7.45 -11.55
C SER A 43 31.90 -7.58 -11.55
N LYS A 44 31.32 -8.14 -12.64
CA LYS A 44 29.90 -8.43 -12.78
C LYS A 44 29.31 -9.11 -11.54
N GLU A 45 30.04 -10.10 -11.01
CA GLU A 45 29.67 -10.87 -9.83
C GLU A 45 29.58 -9.98 -8.56
N ASN A 46 30.48 -9.00 -8.42
CA ASN A 46 30.46 -8.06 -7.30
C ASN A 46 29.28 -7.09 -7.38
N VAL A 47 28.91 -6.65 -8.58
CA VAL A 47 27.74 -5.77 -8.80
C VAL A 47 26.46 -6.54 -8.47
N GLU A 48 26.31 -7.75 -8.99
CA GLU A 48 25.15 -8.61 -8.72
C GLU A 48 25.00 -8.93 -7.22
N ALA A 49 26.10 -9.28 -6.55
CA ALA A 49 26.12 -9.51 -5.11
C ALA A 49 25.70 -8.27 -4.31
N ARG A 50 26.19 -7.08 -4.70
CA ARG A 50 25.85 -5.81 -4.04
C ARG A 50 24.38 -5.46 -4.22
N VAL A 51 23.84 -5.58 -5.43
CA VAL A 51 22.42 -5.34 -5.71
C VAL A 51 21.56 -6.31 -4.91
N ARG A 52 21.88 -7.61 -4.94
CA ARG A 52 21.15 -8.64 -4.19
C ARG A 52 21.13 -8.31 -2.69
N ARG A 53 22.28 -7.96 -2.12
CA ARG A 53 22.40 -7.55 -0.71
C ARG A 53 21.58 -6.31 -0.41
N ASN A 54 21.62 -5.28 -1.25
CA ASN A 54 20.87 -4.03 -1.05
C ASN A 54 19.36 -4.28 -1.09
N ARG A 55 18.88 -5.11 -2.02
CA ARG A 55 17.46 -5.53 -2.08
C ARG A 55 17.03 -6.32 -0.85
N LEU A 56 17.88 -7.22 -0.37
CA LEU A 56 17.63 -7.97 0.86
C LEU A 56 17.55 -7.04 2.06
N LEU A 57 18.52 -6.12 2.22
CA LEU A 57 18.52 -5.14 3.32
C LEU A 57 17.28 -4.23 3.28
N LEU A 58 16.86 -3.78 2.09
CA LEU A 58 15.62 -3.03 1.91
C LEU A 58 14.40 -3.84 2.35
N SER A 59 14.33 -5.11 1.94
CA SER A 59 13.24 -6.03 2.29
C SER A 59 13.18 -6.28 3.80
N CYS A 60 14.34 -6.53 4.43
CA CYS A 60 14.45 -6.68 5.88
C CYS A 60 14.01 -5.41 6.62
N GLY A 61 14.43 -4.23 6.16
CA GLY A 61 14.05 -2.95 6.75
C GLY A 61 12.55 -2.68 6.64
N ALA A 62 11.96 -2.98 5.48
CA ALA A 62 10.51 -2.84 5.27
C ALA A 62 9.71 -3.82 6.14
N ALA A 63 10.12 -5.09 6.21
CA ALA A 63 9.47 -6.08 7.06
C ALA A 63 9.55 -5.71 8.54
N ALA A 64 10.72 -5.28 9.02
CA ALA A 64 10.92 -4.77 10.36
C ALA A 64 10.00 -3.57 10.66
N GLY A 65 9.94 -2.59 9.75
CA GLY A 65 9.10 -1.39 9.92
C GLY A 65 7.60 -1.72 10.02
N VAL A 66 7.07 -2.59 9.16
CA VAL A 66 5.67 -3.01 9.20
C VAL A 66 5.40 -3.83 10.48
N SER A 67 6.30 -4.74 10.83
CA SER A 67 6.19 -5.55 12.05
C SER A 67 6.16 -4.68 13.31
N ALA A 68 7.07 -3.72 13.44
CA ALA A 68 7.07 -2.80 14.58
C ALA A 68 5.85 -1.87 14.61
N GLY A 69 5.41 -1.38 13.45
CA GLY A 69 4.28 -0.46 13.35
C GLY A 69 2.94 -1.09 13.70
N PHE A 70 2.74 -2.36 13.36
CA PHE A 70 1.47 -3.07 13.56
C PHE A 70 1.54 -4.20 14.57
N ASN A 71 2.70 -4.46 15.17
CA ASN A 71 2.91 -5.62 16.02
C ASN A 71 2.59 -6.96 15.30
N ALA A 72 2.87 -7.03 14.00
CA ALA A 72 2.45 -8.10 13.09
C ALA A 72 3.62 -8.64 12.23
N PRO A 73 4.44 -9.56 12.76
CA PRO A 73 5.63 -10.06 12.08
C PRO A 73 5.38 -10.81 10.76
N LEU A 74 4.32 -11.61 10.64
CA LEU A 74 4.01 -12.35 9.39
C LEU A 74 3.60 -11.35 8.32
N ALA A 75 2.74 -10.40 8.65
CA ALA A 75 2.36 -9.32 7.75
C ALA A 75 3.56 -8.51 7.27
N GLY A 76 4.54 -8.24 8.14
CA GLY A 76 5.81 -7.61 7.75
C GLY A 76 6.60 -8.42 6.71
N VAL A 77 6.70 -9.74 6.89
CA VAL A 77 7.39 -10.61 5.93
C VAL A 77 6.67 -10.59 4.58
N PHE A 78 5.36 -10.80 4.56
CA PHE A 78 4.59 -10.81 3.32
C PHE A 78 4.56 -9.43 2.66
N PHE A 79 4.54 -8.33 3.41
CA PHE A 79 4.69 -6.99 2.83
C PHE A 79 6.01 -6.83 2.08
N ALA A 80 7.11 -7.32 2.64
CA ALA A 80 8.40 -7.29 1.96
C ALA A 80 8.40 -8.16 0.68
N LEU A 81 7.77 -9.33 0.72
CA LEU A 81 7.74 -10.26 -0.42
C LEU A 81 6.74 -9.85 -1.52
N GLU A 82 5.56 -9.38 -1.16
CA GLU A 82 4.45 -9.10 -2.08
C GLU A 82 4.45 -7.66 -2.55
N VAL A 83 4.79 -6.68 -1.70
CA VAL A 83 4.77 -5.26 -2.05
C VAL A 83 6.17 -4.78 -2.44
N VAL A 84 7.16 -4.95 -1.57
CA VAL A 84 8.48 -4.35 -1.77
C VAL A 84 9.22 -5.02 -2.92
N GLN A 85 9.24 -6.34 -2.98
CA GLN A 85 9.91 -7.05 -4.06
C GLN A 85 9.20 -6.89 -5.41
N ALA A 86 7.87 -6.86 -5.43
CA ALA A 86 7.12 -6.59 -6.66
C ALA A 86 7.40 -5.19 -7.23
N ALA A 87 7.72 -4.21 -6.36
CA ALA A 87 8.05 -2.85 -6.77
C ALA A 87 9.49 -2.66 -7.29
N LEU A 88 10.37 -3.65 -7.15
CA LEU A 88 11.78 -3.54 -7.57
C LEU A 88 11.95 -3.89 -9.06
N PRO A 89 12.55 -3.00 -9.89
CA PRO A 89 12.69 -3.23 -11.32
C PRO A 89 13.67 -4.36 -11.66
N SER A 90 13.51 -5.03 -12.80
CA SER A 90 14.54 -5.92 -13.35
C SER A 90 15.79 -5.10 -13.72
N LEU A 91 16.98 -5.67 -13.46
CA LEU A 91 18.24 -4.97 -13.67
C LEU A 91 18.74 -5.26 -15.09
N THR A 92 18.71 -4.27 -15.97
CA THR A 92 19.33 -4.39 -17.30
C THR A 92 20.71 -3.76 -17.23
N VAL A 93 21.76 -4.53 -17.45
CA VAL A 93 23.13 -4.01 -17.48
C VAL A 93 23.59 -3.93 -18.92
N SER A 94 23.92 -2.72 -19.38
CA SER A 94 24.53 -2.53 -20.68
C SER A 94 26.01 -2.95 -20.60
N THR A 95 26.44 -3.86 -21.46
CA THR A 95 27.86 -4.15 -21.65
C THR A 95 28.38 -3.34 -22.84
N VAL A 96 29.38 -2.47 -22.61
CA VAL A 96 30.10 -1.80 -23.71
C VAL A 96 31.15 -2.77 -24.26
N PRO A 97 31.20 -3.01 -25.59
CA PRO A 97 32.19 -3.90 -26.18
C PRO A 97 33.60 -3.39 -25.92
N SER A 98 34.51 -4.29 -25.57
CA SER A 98 35.90 -3.99 -25.17
C SER A 98 36.82 -3.61 -26.35
N THR A 99 36.29 -3.44 -27.56
CA THR A 99 37.07 -3.07 -28.74
C THR A 99 36.32 -2.05 -29.63
N PRO A 100 36.99 -0.97 -30.07
CA PRO A 100 36.35 0.09 -30.87
C PRO A 100 35.89 -0.35 -32.26
N ALA A 101 36.34 -1.52 -32.75
CA ALA A 101 35.95 -2.05 -34.05
C ALA A 101 34.54 -2.68 -34.10
N LEU A 102 33.83 -2.77 -32.96
CA LEU A 102 32.51 -3.41 -32.85
C LEU A 102 31.49 -2.51 -32.13
N ALA A 103 31.58 -1.18 -32.31
CA ALA A 103 30.72 -0.20 -31.64
C ALA A 103 29.24 -0.20 -32.11
N SER A 104 28.87 -1.02 -33.09
CA SER A 104 27.53 -1.04 -33.68
C SER A 104 26.55 -2.05 -33.06
N SER A 105 26.99 -2.85 -32.08
CA SER A 105 26.11 -3.79 -31.36
C SER A 105 26.27 -3.67 -29.84
N THR A 106 25.52 -2.75 -29.23
CA THR A 106 25.26 -2.79 -27.79
C THR A 106 24.47 -4.06 -27.46
N ASN A 107 25.16 -5.11 -27.06
CA ASN A 107 24.51 -6.29 -26.49
C ASN A 107 24.02 -5.92 -25.09
N LEU A 108 22.73 -5.63 -24.94
CA LEU A 108 22.11 -5.50 -23.63
C LEU A 108 21.98 -6.90 -23.03
N ILE A 109 22.75 -7.20 -22.00
CA ILE A 109 22.53 -8.41 -21.20
C ILE A 109 21.46 -8.05 -20.18
N GLU A 110 20.24 -8.50 -20.44
CA GLU A 110 19.17 -8.46 -19.45
C GLU A 110 19.55 -9.44 -18.33
N LEU A 111 19.96 -8.92 -17.15
CA LEU A 111 20.13 -9.77 -15.99
C LEU A 111 18.74 -10.13 -15.50
N ARG A 112 18.22 -11.22 -16.03
CA ARG A 112 17.00 -11.85 -15.57
C ARG A 112 17.24 -12.40 -14.18
N GLN A 113 17.08 -11.53 -13.20
CA GLN A 113 17.33 -11.86 -11.81
C GLN A 113 16.16 -12.69 -11.29
N GLU A 114 16.46 -13.89 -10.79
CA GLU A 114 15.48 -14.74 -10.14
C GLU A 114 14.87 -14.02 -8.94
N SER A 115 13.54 -14.13 -8.80
CA SER A 115 12.81 -13.60 -7.64
C SER A 115 13.47 -14.11 -6.35
N LEU A 116 13.65 -13.25 -5.35
CA LEU A 116 14.27 -13.60 -4.06
C LEU A 116 13.54 -14.77 -3.34
N PHE A 117 12.31 -15.10 -3.77
CA PHE A 117 11.60 -16.34 -3.45
C PHE A 117 12.43 -17.61 -3.69
N ALA A 118 13.47 -17.57 -4.53
CA ALA A 118 14.32 -18.71 -4.87
C ALA A 118 15.41 -19.01 -3.82
N GLU A 119 15.80 -18.04 -2.97
CA GLU A 119 16.85 -18.26 -1.95
C GLU A 119 16.26 -18.39 -0.53
N PRO A 120 16.26 -19.60 0.08
CA PRO A 120 15.75 -19.81 1.44
C PRO A 120 16.41 -18.93 2.50
N SER A 121 17.69 -18.57 2.30
CA SER A 121 18.46 -17.71 3.20
C SER A 121 17.88 -16.29 3.29
N SER A 122 17.38 -15.75 2.18
CA SER A 122 16.82 -14.41 2.11
C SER A 122 15.50 -14.29 2.87
N ILE A 123 14.60 -15.27 2.70
CA ILE A 123 13.33 -15.33 3.44
C ILE A 123 13.59 -15.42 4.95
N THR A 124 14.57 -16.24 5.34
CA THR A 124 14.96 -16.40 6.73
C THR A 124 15.45 -15.08 7.34
N ALA A 125 16.28 -14.31 6.61
CA ALA A 125 16.75 -13.01 7.07
C ALA A 125 15.60 -11.99 7.24
N ILE A 126 14.66 -11.94 6.28
CA ILE A 126 13.48 -11.08 6.35
C ILE A 126 12.61 -11.45 7.56
N LEU A 127 12.41 -12.75 7.79
CA LEU A 127 11.65 -13.26 8.93
C LEU A 127 12.29 -12.89 10.26
N ILE A 128 13.60 -13.13 10.41
CA ILE A 128 14.32 -12.79 11.65
C ILE A 128 14.25 -11.29 11.91
N ALA A 129 14.48 -10.45 10.90
CA ALA A 129 14.38 -9.00 11.03
C ALA A 129 12.98 -8.56 11.48
N SER A 130 11.94 -9.12 10.85
CA SER A 130 10.53 -8.86 11.20
C SER A 130 10.21 -9.24 12.64
N VAL A 131 10.60 -10.45 13.07
CA VAL A 131 10.31 -10.96 14.42
C VAL A 131 11.06 -10.16 15.49
N VAL A 132 12.36 -9.90 15.28
CA VAL A 132 13.17 -9.12 16.24
C VAL A 132 12.59 -7.71 16.39
N SER A 133 12.23 -7.06 15.30
CA SER A 133 11.67 -5.71 15.33
C SER A 133 10.31 -5.66 16.05
N GLY A 134 9.43 -6.62 15.76
CA GLY A 134 8.14 -6.75 16.45
C GLY A 134 8.30 -7.02 17.95
N LEU A 135 9.28 -7.86 18.34
CA LEU A 135 9.57 -8.12 19.75
C LEU A 135 10.09 -6.85 20.47
N VAL A 136 10.99 -6.10 19.83
CA VAL A 136 11.48 -4.82 20.37
C VAL A 136 10.32 -3.84 20.54
N ALA A 137 9.43 -3.73 19.55
CA ALA A 137 8.24 -2.88 19.65
C ALA A 137 7.34 -3.28 20.82
N ARG A 138 7.09 -4.59 21.04
CA ARG A 138 6.33 -5.10 22.20
C ARG A 138 6.97 -4.77 23.53
N ILE A 139 8.30 -4.84 23.63
CA ILE A 139 9.03 -4.53 24.85
C ILE A 139 8.94 -3.03 25.18
N LEU A 140 9.06 -2.17 24.16
CA LEU A 140 9.10 -0.71 24.35
C LEU A 140 7.72 -0.07 24.49
N LEU A 141 6.76 -0.48 23.66
CA LEU A 141 5.42 0.13 23.58
C LEU A 141 4.38 -0.67 24.40
N GLY A 142 4.69 -1.92 24.76
CA GLY A 142 3.76 -2.83 25.41
C GLY A 142 3.04 -3.75 24.43
N ASN A 143 2.40 -4.80 24.97
CA ASN A 143 1.75 -5.84 24.19
C ASN A 143 0.24 -5.60 23.99
N TYR A 144 -0.14 -4.42 23.51
CA TYR A 144 -1.53 -4.15 23.12
C TYR A 144 -1.73 -4.44 21.63
N LEU A 145 -2.91 -4.96 21.27
CA LEU A 145 -3.30 -5.09 19.87
C LEU A 145 -3.83 -3.73 19.39
N ALA A 146 -3.48 -3.34 18.17
CA ALA A 146 -4.03 -2.12 17.58
C ALA A 146 -5.55 -2.22 17.35
N LEU A 147 -6.04 -3.45 17.09
CA LEU A 147 -7.45 -3.76 16.87
C LEU A 147 -7.94 -4.75 17.94
N ALA A 148 -8.79 -4.30 18.86
CA ALA A 148 -9.35 -5.15 19.90
C ALA A 148 -10.70 -5.70 19.43
N VAL A 149 -10.73 -6.98 19.06
CA VAL A 149 -11.95 -7.66 18.59
C VAL A 149 -12.56 -8.46 19.73
N THR A 150 -13.87 -8.31 19.96
CA THR A 150 -14.62 -9.26 20.80
C THR A 150 -14.80 -10.56 20.04
N THR A 151 -14.53 -11.70 20.68
CA THR A 151 -14.68 -13.04 20.07
C THR A 151 -16.03 -13.16 19.37
N TYR A 152 -16.00 -13.38 18.05
CA TYR A 152 -17.18 -13.58 17.23
C TYR A 152 -17.03 -14.92 16.52
N GLU A 153 -18.11 -15.68 16.42
CA GLU A 153 -18.18 -16.94 15.67
C GLU A 153 -18.78 -16.68 14.29
N ILE A 154 -18.13 -17.18 13.23
CA ILE A 154 -18.75 -17.24 11.91
C ILE A 154 -19.85 -18.29 11.96
N LYS A 155 -21.09 -17.85 11.81
CA LYS A 155 -22.25 -18.74 11.94
C LYS A 155 -22.41 -19.66 10.72
N THR A 156 -22.15 -19.17 9.51
CA THR A 156 -22.38 -19.92 8.25
C THR A 156 -21.35 -19.60 7.14
N PRO A 157 -20.15 -20.23 7.14
CA PRO A 157 -19.03 -19.83 6.27
C PRO A 157 -19.29 -19.86 4.75
N LEU A 158 -20.09 -20.80 4.26
CA LEU A 158 -20.32 -21.00 2.82
C LEU A 158 -21.35 -20.03 2.23
N LEU A 159 -22.36 -19.64 3.01
CA LEU A 159 -23.47 -18.83 2.52
C LEU A 159 -23.17 -17.33 2.58
N GLU A 160 -22.29 -16.90 3.48
CA GLU A 160 -21.83 -15.52 3.54
C GLU A 160 -20.74 -15.20 2.52
N LEU A 161 -20.09 -16.21 1.94
CA LEU A 161 -18.99 -16.03 0.99
C LEU A 161 -19.36 -15.07 -0.17
N PRO A 162 -20.53 -15.20 -0.84
CA PRO A 162 -20.93 -14.24 -1.87
C PRO A 162 -21.03 -12.79 -1.36
N LEU A 163 -21.49 -12.60 -0.11
CA LEU A 163 -21.56 -11.28 0.51
C LEU A 163 -20.15 -10.71 0.76
N TYR A 164 -19.21 -11.53 1.20
CA TYR A 164 -17.81 -11.11 1.38
C TYR A 164 -17.12 -10.78 0.04
N LEU A 165 -17.42 -11.52 -1.03
CA LEU A 165 -16.94 -11.21 -2.38
C LEU A 165 -17.52 -9.89 -2.91
N MET A 166 -18.82 -9.67 -2.71
CA MET A 166 -19.48 -8.39 -3.05
C MET A 166 -18.89 -7.23 -2.25
N LEU A 167 -18.70 -7.41 -0.95
CA LEU A 167 -18.02 -6.43 -0.11
C LEU A 167 -16.62 -6.15 -0.65
N GLY A 168 -15.89 -7.18 -1.09
CA GLY A 168 -14.58 -7.06 -1.70
C GLY A 168 -14.57 -6.17 -2.94
N ALA A 169 -15.55 -6.35 -3.83
CA ALA A 169 -15.70 -5.49 -4.99
C ALA A 169 -16.00 -4.03 -4.60
N LEU A 170 -16.87 -3.80 -3.60
CA LEU A 170 -17.18 -2.46 -3.11
C LEU A 170 -15.98 -1.78 -2.46
N SER A 171 -15.19 -2.49 -1.66
CA SER A 171 -13.95 -1.97 -1.08
C SER A 171 -12.90 -1.65 -2.15
N GLY A 172 -12.83 -2.43 -3.22
CA GLY A 172 -12.02 -2.10 -4.41
C GLY A 172 -12.42 -0.75 -5.01
N LEU A 173 -13.71 -0.50 -5.18
CA LEU A 173 -14.21 0.80 -5.67
C LEU A 173 -13.91 1.95 -4.68
N VAL A 174 -14.02 1.70 -3.38
CA VAL A 174 -13.65 2.69 -2.34
C VAL A 174 -12.16 3.02 -2.41
N ALA A 175 -11.29 2.02 -2.61
CA ALA A 175 -9.86 2.22 -2.78
C ALA A 175 -9.55 3.06 -4.03
N VAL A 176 -10.20 2.78 -5.17
CA VAL A 176 -10.08 3.59 -6.39
C VAL A 176 -10.55 5.02 -6.13
N ALA A 177 -11.71 5.21 -5.48
CA ALA A 177 -12.21 6.54 -5.14
C ALA A 177 -11.21 7.32 -4.29
N PHE A 178 -10.57 6.66 -3.31
CA PHE A 178 -9.51 7.24 -2.50
C PHE A 178 -8.26 7.60 -3.31
N SER A 179 -7.72 6.66 -4.09
CA SER A 179 -6.54 6.88 -4.96
C SER A 179 -6.74 8.02 -5.94
N GLN A 180 -7.90 8.06 -6.60
CA GLN A 180 -8.24 9.10 -7.57
C GLN A 180 -8.46 10.44 -6.90
N SER A 181 -9.09 10.49 -5.71
CA SER A 181 -9.24 11.73 -4.95
C SER A 181 -7.88 12.30 -4.53
N ALA A 182 -6.95 11.45 -4.10
CA ALA A 182 -5.59 11.87 -3.74
C ALA A 182 -4.80 12.40 -4.96
N LYS A 183 -4.84 11.68 -6.10
CA LYS A 183 -4.22 12.13 -7.36
C LYS A 183 -4.82 13.46 -7.84
N LEU A 184 -6.15 13.60 -7.80
CA LEU A 184 -6.85 14.84 -8.17
C LEU A 184 -6.43 15.99 -7.27
N THR A 185 -6.47 15.80 -5.96
CA THR A 185 -6.14 16.85 -5.00
C THR A 185 -4.69 17.31 -5.15
N LYS A 186 -3.76 16.38 -5.40
CA LYS A 186 -2.38 16.71 -5.73
C LYS A 186 -2.28 17.61 -6.97
N ARG A 187 -2.95 17.25 -8.08
CA ARG A 187 -2.98 18.08 -9.30
C ARG A 187 -3.56 19.48 -9.05
N VAL A 188 -4.52 19.61 -8.13
CA VAL A 188 -5.08 20.90 -7.71
C VAL A 188 -4.05 21.73 -6.93
N PHE A 189 -3.38 21.14 -5.94
CA PHE A 189 -2.34 21.83 -5.15
C PHE A 189 -1.08 22.17 -5.97
N ASP A 190 -0.79 21.39 -7.02
CA ASP A 190 0.28 21.67 -7.98
C ASP A 190 -0.13 22.72 -9.03
N GLY A 191 -1.39 23.16 -9.06
CA GLY A 191 -1.89 24.18 -9.99
C GLY A 191 -2.06 23.66 -11.43
N GLU A 192 -2.10 22.35 -11.61
CA GLU A 192 -2.24 21.71 -12.93
C GLU A 192 -3.70 21.69 -13.40
N CYS A 193 -4.64 21.49 -12.46
CA CYS A 193 -6.06 21.30 -12.74
C CYS A 193 -6.98 22.05 -11.75
N GLY A 194 -8.16 22.47 -12.21
CA GLY A 194 -9.18 23.15 -11.41
C GLY A 194 -9.81 24.36 -12.12
N PRO A 195 -10.84 24.99 -11.52
CA PRO A 195 -11.41 26.23 -12.02
C PRO A 195 -10.33 27.32 -12.17
N ALA A 196 -10.46 28.19 -13.17
CA ALA A 196 -9.52 29.29 -13.43
C ALA A 196 -9.03 30.05 -12.17
N PRO A 197 -9.89 30.44 -11.20
CA PRO A 197 -9.43 31.12 -9.99
C PRO A 197 -8.62 30.22 -9.04
N VAL A 198 -8.95 28.93 -8.98
CA VAL A 198 -8.26 27.95 -8.12
C VAL A 198 -6.88 27.65 -8.71
N LYS A 199 -6.81 27.46 -10.03
CA LYS A 199 -5.56 27.17 -10.74
C LYS A 199 -4.53 28.29 -10.56
N THR A 200 -4.95 29.54 -10.73
CA THR A 200 -4.05 30.70 -10.56
C THR A 200 -3.64 30.90 -9.09
N ALA A 201 -4.56 30.69 -8.15
CA ALA A 201 -4.28 30.79 -6.72
C ALA A 201 -3.26 29.75 -6.24
N PHE A 202 -3.44 28.46 -6.58
CA PHE A 202 -2.52 27.40 -6.17
C PHE A 202 -1.22 27.38 -6.98
N GLY A 203 -1.26 27.76 -8.26
CA GLY A 203 -0.06 27.89 -9.09
C GLY A 203 0.90 28.98 -8.61
N SER A 204 0.39 30.03 -7.98
CA SER A 204 1.19 31.15 -7.45
C SER A 204 1.64 30.94 -5.99
N LEU A 205 1.23 29.84 -5.35
CA LEU A 205 1.39 29.63 -3.92
C LEU A 205 2.78 29.07 -3.56
N PRO A 206 3.51 29.62 -2.58
CA PRO A 206 4.79 29.07 -2.14
C PRO A 206 4.62 27.65 -1.58
N ARG A 207 5.62 26.79 -1.81
CA ARG A 207 5.59 25.36 -1.42
C ARG A 207 5.31 25.14 0.08
N SER A 208 5.75 26.06 0.94
CA SER A 208 5.55 26.01 2.39
C SER A 208 4.12 26.34 2.84
N ALA A 209 3.33 27.05 2.03
CA ALA A 209 1.94 27.39 2.38
C ALA A 209 0.96 26.25 2.09
N ARG A 210 1.32 25.31 1.19
CA ARG A 210 0.44 24.20 0.80
C ARG A 210 0.07 23.30 1.99
N PRO A 211 1.02 22.83 2.84
CA PRO A 211 0.70 22.03 4.02
C PRO A 211 -0.16 22.79 5.04
N VAL A 212 -0.03 24.11 5.14
CA VAL A 212 -0.82 24.94 6.06
C VAL A 212 -2.30 24.95 5.65
N ILE A 213 -2.58 25.12 4.36
CA ILE A 213 -3.95 25.04 3.82
C ILE A 213 -4.51 23.63 4.00
N GLY A 214 -3.70 22.60 3.72
CA GLY A 214 -4.08 21.21 3.97
C GLY A 214 -4.43 20.96 5.44
N ALA A 215 -3.62 21.45 6.37
CA ALA A 215 -3.86 21.29 7.80
C ALA A 215 -5.11 22.05 8.26
N LEU A 216 -5.31 23.28 7.77
CA LEU A 216 -6.47 24.11 8.10
C LEU A 216 -7.78 23.46 7.61
N THR A 217 -7.81 22.98 6.38
CA THR A 217 -8.97 22.28 5.82
C THR A 217 -9.27 20.98 6.58
N CYS A 218 -8.25 20.15 6.87
CA CYS A 218 -8.41 18.97 7.71
C CYS A 218 -8.88 19.31 9.13
N GLY A 219 -8.40 20.42 9.71
CA GLY A 219 -8.82 20.91 11.03
C GLY A 219 -10.28 21.36 11.07
N ILE A 220 -10.74 22.08 10.04
CA ILE A 220 -12.15 22.48 9.91
C ILE A 220 -13.05 21.24 9.84
N VAL A 221 -12.74 20.29 8.96
CA VAL A 221 -13.53 19.06 8.84
C VAL A 221 -13.49 18.25 10.15
N GLY A 222 -12.31 18.14 10.76
CA GLY A 222 -12.12 17.45 12.04
C GLY A 222 -12.85 18.09 13.20
N SER A 223 -13.17 19.40 13.14
CA SER A 223 -13.99 20.06 14.15
C SER A 223 -15.45 19.59 14.12
N PHE A 224 -15.96 19.18 12.96
CA PHE A 224 -17.31 18.61 12.83
C PHE A 224 -17.31 17.08 12.99
N TYR A 225 -16.29 16.42 12.46
CA TYR A 225 -16.14 14.97 12.48
C TYR A 225 -14.77 14.58 13.06
N PRO A 226 -14.61 14.64 14.40
CA PRO A 226 -13.33 14.36 15.05
C PRO A 226 -12.82 12.94 14.80
N GLN A 227 -13.71 11.98 14.51
CA GLN A 227 -13.39 10.60 14.17
C GLN A 227 -12.49 10.46 12.93
N VAL A 228 -12.48 11.47 12.08
CA VAL A 228 -11.73 11.50 10.83
C VAL A 228 -10.26 11.89 11.05
N LEU A 229 -9.91 12.48 12.21
CA LEU A 229 -8.55 12.89 12.52
C LEU A 229 -7.64 11.67 12.83
N PHE A 230 -6.33 11.86 12.62
CA PHE A 230 -5.30 10.84 12.86
C PHE A 230 -5.61 9.49 12.16
N PHE A 231 -5.40 8.37 12.88
CA PHE A 231 -5.61 7.03 12.35
C PHE A 231 -7.09 6.62 12.32
N GLY A 232 -7.90 7.12 13.24
CA GLY A 232 -9.32 6.72 13.39
C GLY A 232 -9.52 5.35 14.05
N TYR A 233 -8.48 4.81 14.74
CA TYR A 233 -8.57 3.50 15.40
C TYR A 233 -9.63 3.44 16.49
N ASP A 234 -9.96 4.53 17.18
CA ASP A 234 -11.00 4.50 18.21
C ASP A 234 -12.38 4.17 17.64
N THR A 235 -12.70 4.73 16.47
CA THR A 235 -13.97 4.43 15.78
C THR A 235 -13.96 3.01 15.21
N LEU A 236 -12.83 2.59 14.64
CA LEU A 236 -12.66 1.24 14.12
C LEU A 236 -12.77 0.19 15.25
N ASN A 237 -12.11 0.43 16.38
CA ASN A 237 -12.21 -0.40 17.60
C ASN A 237 -13.63 -0.40 18.16
N GLY A 238 -14.34 0.73 18.10
CA GLY A 238 -15.75 0.79 18.44
C GLY A 238 -16.59 -0.19 17.60
N LEU A 239 -16.38 -0.23 16.28
CA LEU A 239 -17.05 -1.19 15.39
C LEU A 239 -16.67 -2.64 15.71
N LEU A 240 -15.39 -2.90 16.00
CA LEU A 240 -14.89 -4.22 16.34
C LEU A 240 -15.35 -4.72 17.71
N GLY A 241 -15.67 -3.79 18.62
CA GLY A 241 -16.36 -4.05 19.88
C GLY A 241 -17.87 -4.18 19.75
N ASN A 242 -18.39 -4.29 18.52
CA ASN A 242 -19.82 -4.41 18.18
C ASN A 242 -20.68 -3.22 18.62
N ASN A 243 -20.10 -2.01 18.71
CA ASN A 243 -20.89 -0.81 18.93
C ASN A 243 -21.71 -0.48 17.67
N SER A 244 -23.02 -0.32 17.85
CA SER A 244 -23.91 0.08 16.77
C SER A 244 -23.70 1.56 16.42
N ILE A 245 -23.13 1.80 15.24
CA ILE A 245 -23.01 3.14 14.66
C ILE A 245 -24.01 3.26 13.50
N PRO A 246 -24.83 4.33 13.46
CA PRO A 246 -25.80 4.51 12.37
C PRO A 246 -25.14 4.52 10.99
N THR A 247 -25.75 3.81 10.02
CA THR A 247 -25.22 3.68 8.65
C THR A 247 -24.95 5.03 7.97
N ILE A 248 -25.83 6.02 8.19
CA ILE A 248 -25.66 7.37 7.65
C ILE A 248 -24.37 8.01 8.19
N THR A 249 -24.07 7.82 9.48
CA THR A 249 -22.83 8.32 10.09
C THR A 249 -21.61 7.64 9.49
N LEU A 250 -21.65 6.32 9.28
CA LEU A 250 -20.56 5.58 8.65
C LEU A 250 -20.26 6.06 7.23
N LEU A 251 -21.30 6.31 6.42
CA LEU A 251 -21.15 6.84 5.07
C LEU A 251 -20.57 8.27 5.06
N ILE A 252 -21.00 9.12 6.00
CA ILE A 252 -20.43 10.47 6.18
C ILE A 252 -18.96 10.37 6.58
N LEU A 253 -18.61 9.52 7.54
CA LEU A 253 -17.23 9.31 7.98
C LEU A 253 -16.34 8.77 6.87
N LEU A 254 -16.86 7.85 6.05
CA LEU A 254 -16.17 7.32 4.87
C LEU A 254 -15.86 8.44 3.88
N ALA A 255 -16.86 9.24 3.50
CA ALA A 255 -16.68 10.36 2.58
C ALA A 255 -15.73 11.45 3.13
N ALA A 256 -15.91 11.82 4.41
CA ALA A 256 -15.08 12.81 5.08
C ALA A 256 -13.62 12.34 5.20
N LYS A 257 -13.39 11.05 5.47
CA LYS A 257 -12.03 10.49 5.53
C LYS A 257 -11.38 10.45 4.15
N ILE A 258 -12.08 10.06 3.09
CA ILE A 258 -11.55 10.14 1.72
C ILE A 258 -11.12 11.58 1.41
N PHE A 259 -11.98 12.56 1.70
CA PHE A 259 -11.70 13.96 1.43
C PHE A 259 -10.48 14.49 2.21
N THR A 260 -10.48 14.35 3.54
CA THR A 260 -9.40 14.89 4.39
C THR A 260 -8.06 14.22 4.10
N THR A 261 -8.03 12.92 3.84
CA THR A 261 -6.79 12.20 3.55
C THR A 261 -6.27 12.50 2.14
N ALA A 262 -7.16 12.71 1.16
CA ALA A 262 -6.79 13.20 -0.16
C ALA A 262 -6.20 14.62 -0.10
N VAL A 263 -6.77 15.51 0.73
CA VAL A 263 -6.25 16.87 0.95
C VAL A 263 -4.91 16.84 1.69
N ALA A 264 -4.75 16.00 2.70
CA ALA A 264 -3.47 15.81 3.38
C ALA A 264 -2.40 15.32 2.39
N ALA A 265 -2.71 14.30 1.57
CA ALA A 265 -1.78 13.77 0.59
C ALA A 265 -1.43 14.77 -0.52
N GLY A 266 -2.41 15.54 -1.03
CA GLY A 266 -2.20 16.53 -2.09
C GLY A 266 -1.47 17.79 -1.64
N SER A 267 -1.66 18.21 -0.38
CA SER A 267 -1.03 19.41 0.19
C SER A 267 0.44 19.23 0.57
N GLY A 268 0.94 17.99 0.61
CA GLY A 268 2.30 17.66 1.02
C GLY A 268 2.48 17.43 2.52
N LEU A 269 1.40 17.21 3.28
CA LEU A 269 1.50 16.72 4.66
C LEU A 269 2.11 15.31 4.66
N VAL A 270 3.08 15.08 5.56
CA VAL A 270 3.73 13.78 5.68
C VAL A 270 2.80 12.83 6.41
N GLY A 271 2.36 11.77 5.73
CA GLY A 271 1.48 10.75 6.29
C GLY A 271 1.46 9.49 5.45
N GLY A 272 1.10 8.37 6.08
CA GLY A 272 0.87 7.10 5.40
C GLY A 272 -0.57 6.96 4.92
N THR A 273 -0.77 6.22 3.83
CA THR A 273 -2.11 5.85 3.33
C THR A 273 -2.69 4.60 4.01
N PHE A 274 -1.86 3.90 4.77
CA PHE A 274 -2.13 2.59 5.32
C PHE A 274 -3.23 2.56 6.40
N ALA A 275 -3.14 3.44 7.41
CA ALA A 275 -4.18 3.54 8.44
C ALA A 275 -5.51 4.11 7.88
N PRO A 276 -5.50 5.15 7.01
CA PRO A 276 -6.69 5.57 6.28
C PRO A 276 -7.40 4.44 5.54
N SER A 277 -6.69 3.56 4.83
CA SER A 277 -7.34 2.45 4.11
C SER A 277 -8.05 1.49 5.07
N LEU A 278 -7.43 1.12 6.19
CA LEU A 278 -8.08 0.28 7.20
C LEU A 278 -9.38 0.92 7.74
N PHE A 279 -9.34 2.22 8.03
CA PHE A 279 -10.51 2.96 8.48
C PHE A 279 -11.61 2.97 7.40
N LEU A 280 -11.27 3.31 6.17
CA LEU A 280 -12.21 3.38 5.05
C LEU A 280 -12.89 2.03 4.81
N GLY A 281 -12.13 0.95 4.84
CA GLY A 281 -12.67 -0.39 4.71
C GLY A 281 -13.52 -0.84 5.87
N GLY A 282 -13.14 -0.48 7.10
CA GLY A 282 -13.96 -0.74 8.28
C GLY A 282 -15.34 -0.06 8.20
N MET A 283 -15.36 1.22 7.81
CA MET A 283 -16.61 1.96 7.60
C MET A 283 -17.44 1.37 6.45
N CYS A 284 -16.79 0.98 5.34
CA CYS A 284 -17.46 0.36 4.20
C CYS A 284 -18.08 -0.99 4.58
N GLY A 285 -17.33 -1.84 5.29
CA GLY A 285 -17.77 -3.14 5.79
C GLY A 285 -18.94 -3.04 6.76
N ALA A 286 -18.85 -2.17 7.76
CA ALA A 286 -19.94 -1.94 8.72
C ALA A 286 -21.19 -1.35 8.05
N SER A 287 -21.01 -0.43 7.09
CA SER A 287 -22.14 0.13 6.32
C SER A 287 -22.83 -0.96 5.50
N PHE A 288 -22.04 -1.81 4.82
CA PHE A 288 -22.55 -2.92 4.04
C PHE A 288 -23.32 -3.91 4.92
N HIS A 289 -22.78 -4.29 6.08
CA HIS A 289 -23.46 -5.15 7.05
C HIS A 289 -24.83 -4.57 7.45
N ASN A 290 -24.89 -3.31 7.89
CA ASN A 290 -26.14 -2.70 8.31
C ASN A 290 -27.19 -2.66 7.19
N ILE A 291 -26.76 -2.43 5.94
CA ILE A 291 -27.66 -2.43 4.77
C ILE A 291 -28.18 -3.84 4.50
N VAL A 292 -27.31 -4.85 4.48
CA VAL A 292 -27.71 -6.25 4.27
C VAL A 292 -28.64 -6.72 5.38
N GLN A 293 -28.33 -6.40 6.63
CA GLN A 293 -29.18 -6.74 7.78
C GLN A 293 -30.56 -6.10 7.64
N PHE A 294 -30.63 -4.81 7.28
CA PHE A 294 -31.90 -4.11 7.05
C PHE A 294 -32.71 -4.76 5.92
N LEU A 295 -32.07 -5.14 4.81
CA LEU A 295 -32.73 -5.84 3.70
C LEU A 295 -33.28 -7.19 4.16
N PHE A 296 -32.49 -7.99 4.87
CA PHE A 296 -32.93 -9.31 5.34
C PHE A 296 -34.10 -9.24 6.32
N THR A 297 -34.12 -8.26 7.22
CA THR A 297 -35.28 -8.02 8.10
C THR A 297 -36.50 -7.56 7.31
N SER A 298 -36.32 -6.74 6.27
CA SER A 298 -37.42 -6.22 5.45
C SER A 298 -38.10 -7.29 4.58
N PHE A 299 -37.37 -8.32 4.17
CA PHE A 299 -37.89 -9.42 3.35
C PHE A 299 -38.48 -10.60 4.16
N ASP A 300 -38.59 -10.47 5.50
CA ASP A 300 -39.01 -11.53 6.43
C ASP A 300 -38.33 -12.89 6.19
N VAL A 301 -37.02 -12.83 5.90
CA VAL A 301 -36.19 -14.03 5.66
C VAL A 301 -36.04 -14.85 6.95
N THR A 302 -36.39 -14.28 8.11
CA THR A 302 -36.49 -14.95 9.42
C THR A 302 -37.41 -16.16 9.40
N ALA A 303 -38.44 -16.19 8.55
CA ALA A 303 -39.35 -17.33 8.40
C ALA A 303 -38.73 -18.53 7.66
N VAL A 304 -37.61 -18.34 6.94
CA VAL A 304 -36.95 -19.37 6.11
C VAL A 304 -35.98 -20.26 6.93
N GLY A 305 -36.04 -20.18 8.27
CA GLY A 305 -35.21 -20.96 9.17
C GLY A 305 -33.79 -20.40 9.30
N GLY A 306 -33.09 -20.78 10.37
CA GLY A 306 -31.75 -20.26 10.75
C GLY A 306 -30.59 -20.45 9.75
N PHE A 307 -30.89 -20.75 8.49
CA PHE A 307 -29.95 -20.76 7.37
C PHE A 307 -29.35 -19.38 7.06
N TRP A 308 -30.06 -18.28 7.34
CA TRP A 308 -29.62 -16.90 7.07
C TRP A 308 -29.15 -16.19 8.35
N ALA A 309 -28.24 -16.80 9.10
CA ALA A 309 -27.61 -16.17 10.25
C ALA A 309 -26.43 -15.28 9.78
N LEU A 310 -26.67 -13.97 9.70
CA LEU A 310 -25.62 -12.99 9.38
C LEU A 310 -24.64 -12.87 10.55
N SER A 311 -23.34 -12.90 10.25
CA SER A 311 -22.25 -12.61 11.18
C SER A 311 -22.31 -11.16 11.64
N ASP A 312 -21.84 -10.88 12.85
CA ASP A 312 -21.92 -9.56 13.46
C ASP A 312 -21.06 -8.50 12.74
N VAL A 313 -21.33 -7.22 13.03
CA VAL A 313 -20.64 -6.05 12.44
C VAL A 313 -19.10 -6.18 12.39
N PRO A 314 -18.41 -6.68 13.45
CA PRO A 314 -16.95 -6.81 13.44
C PRO A 314 -16.42 -7.64 12.28
N ALA A 315 -17.13 -8.70 11.86
CA ALA A 315 -16.71 -9.56 10.77
C ALA A 315 -16.61 -8.79 9.46
N TYR A 316 -17.69 -8.10 9.09
CA TYR A 316 -17.75 -7.31 7.86
C TYR A 316 -16.80 -6.10 7.91
N ALA A 317 -16.66 -5.45 9.06
CA ALA A 317 -15.70 -4.36 9.24
C ALA A 317 -14.24 -4.83 9.01
N MET A 318 -13.86 -6.00 9.55
CA MET A 318 -12.54 -6.58 9.31
C MET A 318 -12.33 -6.95 7.84
N VAL A 319 -13.30 -7.60 7.21
CA VAL A 319 -13.21 -7.99 5.79
C VAL A 319 -13.09 -6.77 4.88
N GLY A 320 -13.90 -5.73 5.11
CA GLY A 320 -13.81 -4.47 4.37
C GLY A 320 -12.46 -3.78 4.58
N ALA A 321 -11.93 -3.76 5.81
CA ALA A 321 -10.63 -3.19 6.14
C ALA A 321 -9.48 -3.90 5.40
N ALA A 322 -9.49 -5.24 5.30
CA ALA A 322 -8.46 -5.97 4.56
C ALA A 322 -8.60 -5.76 3.07
N SER A 323 -9.83 -5.78 2.56
CA SER A 323 -10.05 -5.69 1.13
C SER A 323 -9.74 -4.31 0.56
N THR A 324 -10.06 -3.23 1.28
CA THR A 324 -9.63 -1.87 0.89
C THR A 324 -8.11 -1.70 0.95
N LEU A 325 -7.45 -2.28 1.97
CA LEU A 325 -6.01 -2.26 2.10
C LEU A 325 -5.33 -3.05 0.95
N ALA A 326 -5.84 -4.24 0.65
CA ALA A 326 -5.39 -5.07 -0.47
C ALA A 326 -5.53 -4.32 -1.80
N ALA A 327 -6.69 -3.71 -2.04
CA ALA A 327 -6.98 -2.96 -3.24
C ALA A 327 -6.10 -1.72 -3.44
N LEU A 328 -5.68 -1.08 -2.35
CA LEU A 328 -4.83 0.11 -2.42
C LEU A 328 -3.35 -0.24 -2.68
N PHE A 329 -2.88 -1.37 -2.15
CA PHE A 329 -1.48 -1.77 -2.23
C PHE A 329 -1.21 -2.86 -3.28
N GLY A 330 -2.25 -3.42 -3.90
CA GLY A 330 -2.11 -4.56 -4.80
C GLY A 330 -1.57 -5.82 -4.11
N ALA A 331 -1.89 -5.99 -2.81
CA ALA A 331 -1.26 -7.01 -1.95
C ALA A 331 -2.29 -7.75 -1.07
N PRO A 332 -3.06 -8.69 -1.65
CA PRO A 332 -4.10 -9.44 -0.94
C PRO A 332 -3.58 -10.30 0.23
N LEU A 333 -2.42 -10.96 0.10
CA LEU A 333 -1.91 -11.84 1.16
C LEU A 333 -1.46 -11.03 2.37
N THR A 334 -0.72 -9.95 2.13
CA THR A 334 -0.22 -9.05 3.15
C THR A 334 -1.36 -8.41 3.93
N ALA A 335 -2.38 -7.89 3.25
CA ALA A 335 -3.51 -7.24 3.89
C ALA A 335 -4.32 -8.22 4.75
N SER A 336 -4.52 -9.44 4.24
CA SER A 336 -5.27 -10.49 4.97
C SER A 336 -4.51 -10.98 6.20
N LEU A 337 -3.20 -11.25 6.07
CA LEU A 337 -2.36 -11.68 7.19
C LEU A 337 -2.18 -10.59 8.24
N LEU A 338 -2.10 -9.33 7.81
CA LEU A 338 -2.08 -8.21 8.74
C LEU A 338 -3.33 -8.20 9.61
N LEU A 339 -4.52 -8.28 9.00
CA LEU A 339 -5.75 -8.23 9.77
C LEU A 339 -5.97 -9.48 10.60
N PHE A 340 -5.56 -10.64 10.10
CA PHE A 340 -5.47 -11.84 10.92
C PHE A 340 -4.58 -11.62 12.16
N GLU A 341 -3.38 -11.06 12.03
CA GLU A 341 -2.49 -10.85 13.19
C GLU A 341 -2.98 -9.77 14.14
N LEU A 342 -3.56 -8.70 13.60
CA LEU A 342 -4.11 -7.59 14.39
C LEU A 342 -5.35 -7.99 15.18
N THR A 343 -6.08 -9.02 14.73
CA THR A 343 -7.36 -9.44 15.33
C THR A 343 -7.26 -10.78 16.04
N ARG A 344 -6.27 -11.61 15.65
CA ARG A 344 -6.01 -12.99 16.10
C ARG A 344 -7.22 -13.92 15.96
N ASN A 345 -8.10 -13.64 15.00
CA ASN A 345 -9.25 -14.49 14.69
C ASN A 345 -8.97 -15.31 13.42
N TYR A 346 -8.87 -16.63 13.57
CA TYR A 346 -8.58 -17.54 12.46
C TYR A 346 -9.81 -17.79 11.57
N ASP A 347 -11.02 -17.72 12.13
CA ASP A 347 -12.23 -18.08 11.40
C ASP A 347 -12.44 -17.16 10.19
N ILE A 348 -12.07 -15.89 10.31
CA ILE A 348 -12.24 -14.88 9.26
C ILE A 348 -11.14 -14.89 8.19
N LEU A 349 -10.10 -15.70 8.34
CA LEU A 349 -8.96 -15.70 7.42
C LEU A 349 -9.37 -16.03 5.98
N ILE A 350 -10.26 -17.01 5.79
CA ILE A 350 -10.74 -17.40 4.45
C ILE A 350 -11.58 -16.28 3.81
N PRO A 351 -12.60 -15.70 4.47
CA PRO A 351 -13.30 -14.51 3.98
C PRO A 351 -12.38 -13.33 3.66
N LEU A 352 -11.37 -13.06 4.50
CA LEU A 352 -10.38 -11.99 4.27
C LEU A 352 -9.67 -12.20 2.93
N LEU A 353 -9.07 -13.38 2.73
CA LEU A 353 -8.32 -13.70 1.52
C LEU A 353 -9.18 -13.61 0.25
N ALA A 354 -10.39 -14.17 0.30
CA ALA A 354 -11.32 -14.16 -0.83
C ALA A 354 -11.74 -12.73 -1.20
N SER A 355 -12.16 -11.93 -0.21
CA SER A 355 -12.60 -10.56 -0.40
C SER A 355 -11.46 -9.61 -0.80
N ALA A 356 -10.27 -9.80 -0.23
CA ALA A 356 -9.07 -9.04 -0.56
C ALA A 356 -8.61 -9.29 -2.00
N GLY A 357 -8.63 -10.55 -2.45
CA GLY A 357 -8.34 -10.90 -3.84
C GLY A 357 -9.30 -10.22 -4.83
N VAL A 358 -10.62 -10.29 -4.55
CA VAL A 358 -11.63 -9.62 -5.40
C VAL A 358 -11.45 -8.10 -5.39
N GLY A 359 -11.22 -7.49 -4.23
CA GLY A 359 -11.04 -6.05 -4.13
C GLY A 359 -9.83 -5.54 -4.91
N SER A 360 -8.70 -6.25 -4.84
CA SER A 360 -7.52 -5.96 -5.65
C SER A 360 -7.81 -6.06 -7.14
N LEU A 361 -8.41 -7.17 -7.59
CA LEU A 361 -8.76 -7.35 -9.00
C LEU A 361 -9.68 -6.25 -9.53
N VAL A 362 -10.70 -5.88 -8.75
CA VAL A 362 -11.64 -4.80 -9.14
C VAL A 362 -10.93 -3.46 -9.22
N SER A 363 -10.06 -3.15 -8.26
CA SER A 363 -9.27 -1.92 -8.27
C SER A 363 -8.42 -1.82 -9.53
N ASP A 364 -7.65 -2.88 -9.84
CA ASP A 364 -6.75 -2.93 -10.99
C ASP A 364 -7.49 -2.77 -12.33
N ILE A 365 -8.63 -3.45 -12.48
CA ILE A 365 -9.48 -3.35 -13.69
C ILE A 365 -10.05 -1.93 -13.86
N VAL A 366 -10.46 -1.30 -12.77
CA VAL A 366 -11.07 0.04 -12.84
C VAL A 366 -10.00 1.10 -13.08
N GLU A 367 -8.84 0.99 -12.42
CA GLU A 367 -7.74 1.94 -12.55
C GLU A 367 -7.16 1.92 -13.96
N SER A 368 -6.88 0.74 -14.51
CA SER A 368 -6.43 0.58 -15.91
C SER A 368 -7.40 1.20 -16.93
N LYS A 369 -8.72 1.02 -16.73
CA LYS A 369 -9.75 1.67 -17.58
C LYS A 369 -9.75 3.19 -17.46
N ILE A 370 -9.45 3.75 -16.28
CA ILE A 370 -9.39 5.19 -16.11
C ILE A 370 -8.12 5.76 -16.77
N GLU A 371 -6.99 5.07 -16.64
CA GLU A 371 -5.72 5.49 -17.26
C GLU A 371 -5.81 5.49 -18.78
N ASN A 372 -6.36 4.44 -19.39
CA ASN A 372 -6.57 4.38 -20.84
C ASN A 372 -7.42 5.56 -21.35
N ARG A 373 -8.51 5.90 -20.65
CA ARG A 373 -9.36 7.05 -21.02
C ARG A 373 -8.67 8.40 -20.87
N ASN A 374 -7.65 8.51 -20.02
CA ASN A 374 -6.87 9.73 -19.87
C ASN A 374 -5.78 9.86 -20.95
N HIS A 375 -5.30 8.76 -21.52
CA HIS A 375 -4.37 8.77 -22.65
C HIS A 375 -5.06 9.11 -23.98
N GLU A 376 -6.36 8.82 -24.11
CA GLU A 376 -7.16 9.15 -25.29
C GLU A 376 -7.61 10.63 -25.36
N LYS A 377 -7.44 11.39 -24.26
CA LYS A 377 -7.81 12.82 -24.16
C LYS A 377 -6.57 13.69 -24.14
#